data_AF-A0A2V8N8U3-F1
#
_entry.id   AF-A0A2V8N8U3-F1
#
_cell.length_a   1.000
_cell.length_b   1.000
_cell.length_c   1.000
_cell.angle_alpha   90.00
_cell.angle_beta   90.00
_cell.angle_gamma   90.00
#
_symmetry.space_group_name_H-M   'P 1'
#
loop_
_entity.id
_entity.type
_entity.pdbx_description
1 polymer ?
#
loop_
_entity_poly.entity_id
_entity_poly.type
_entity_poly.pdbx_seq_one_letter_code
_entity_poly.pdbx_strand_id
1 'polypeptide(L)'
;MKREIRFVQVVGWCGFCALLLVSMVTTGMAQNGSHTKKFLTKPLLIEDQGSFFIGGVPKVTNYATVPPANAANPANTPNQITIGQMYVQFQIPVRKKPRTPPVIMVHGSTHTAACLESTPDGREGWAPYFVRNGISTYVVDQAGRGRSGFDESVIHEAAAMIRSGDVGNGTARIPSFGRITDNGAWTAWFGHLMPEGSTVLTGKLIRHGDPGDPPSDDANHKDTYFPAYPLAAVDTRIVAREGAIAQ
;
A
#
# COMPACT_ATOMS: atom_id res chain seq x y z
N MET A 1 -3.66 34.25 52.71
CA MET A 1 -3.01 33.23 51.85
C MET A 1 -3.89 32.04 51.42
N LYS A 2 -4.93 31.60 52.14
CA LYS A 2 -5.81 30.47 51.71
C LYS A 2 -6.96 30.83 50.75
N ARG A 3 -7.27 32.12 50.58
CA ARG A 3 -8.44 32.58 49.80
C ARG A 3 -8.14 32.80 48.31
N GLU A 4 -6.89 33.06 47.95
CA GLU A 4 -6.49 33.29 46.55
C GLU A 4 -6.27 31.99 45.77
N ILE A 5 -5.89 30.91 46.44
CA ILE A 5 -5.65 29.60 45.81
C ILE A 5 -6.95 28.98 45.26
N ARG A 6 -8.09 29.26 45.90
CA ARG A 6 -9.41 28.78 45.42
C ARG A 6 -9.92 29.51 44.18
N PHE A 7 -9.50 30.75 43.96
CA PHE A 7 -9.95 31.53 42.79
C PHE A 7 -9.24 31.05 41.51
N VAL A 8 -7.96 30.70 41.61
CA VAL A 8 -7.16 30.17 40.49
C VAL A 8 -7.62 28.78 40.04
N GLN A 9 -8.11 27.94 40.97
CA GLN A 9 -8.61 26.60 40.62
C GLN A 9 -9.98 26.60 39.91
N VAL A 10 -10.85 27.56 40.20
CA VAL A 10 -12.18 27.64 39.55
C VAL A 10 -12.10 28.30 38.17
N VAL A 11 -11.25 29.31 38.00
CA VAL A 11 -11.02 29.98 36.70
C VAL A 11 -10.27 29.06 35.73
N GLY A 12 -9.36 28.22 36.23
CA GLY A 12 -8.65 27.21 35.43
C GLY A 12 -9.56 26.09 34.88
N TRP A 13 -10.64 25.75 35.59
CA TRP A 13 -11.57 24.69 35.15
C TRP A 13 -12.56 25.19 34.09
N CYS A 14 -13.05 26.43 34.19
CA CYS A 14 -13.94 27.00 33.19
C CYS A 14 -13.22 27.29 31.85
N GLY A 15 -11.93 27.61 31.87
CA GLY A 15 -11.13 27.78 30.66
C GLY A 15 -10.89 26.48 29.89
N PHE A 16 -10.77 25.34 30.60
CA PHE A 16 -10.54 24.03 29.97
C PHE A 16 -11.80 23.46 29.30
N CYS A 17 -12.98 23.72 29.86
CA CYS A 17 -14.25 23.34 29.22
C CYS A 17 -14.57 24.18 27.97
N ALA A 18 -14.18 25.46 27.95
CA ALA A 18 -14.38 26.32 26.79
C ALA A 18 -13.48 25.93 25.59
N LEU A 19 -12.26 25.46 25.85
CA LEU A 19 -11.35 24.96 24.79
C LEU A 19 -11.77 23.60 24.21
N LEU A 20 -12.39 22.73 25.01
CA LEU A 20 -12.93 21.45 24.52
C LEU A 20 -14.21 21.65 23.67
N LEU A 21 -15.03 22.67 23.96
CA LEU A 21 -16.23 22.97 23.17
C LEU A 21 -15.93 23.59 21.80
N VAL A 22 -14.81 24.30 21.62
CA VAL A 22 -14.43 24.86 20.31
C VAL A 22 -13.94 23.78 19.33
N SER A 23 -13.49 22.61 19.81
CA SER A 23 -13.13 21.49 18.93
C SER A 23 -14.32 20.69 18.36
N MET A 24 -15.55 20.89 18.88
CA MET A 24 -16.74 20.18 18.40
C MET A 24 -17.52 20.93 17.31
N VAL A 25 -17.22 22.21 17.05
CA VAL A 25 -17.99 23.03 16.10
C VAL A 25 -17.40 23.00 14.68
N THR A 26 -16.17 22.54 14.49
CA THR A 26 -15.52 22.48 13.15
C THR A 26 -15.75 21.16 12.40
N THR A 27 -16.33 20.13 13.02
CA THR A 27 -16.67 18.87 12.35
C THR A 27 -17.96 18.90 11.52
N GLY A 28 -18.82 19.92 11.71
CA GLY A 28 -20.09 20.04 10.97
C GLY A 28 -19.94 20.38 9.49
N MET A 29 -18.82 20.95 9.07
CA MET A 29 -18.58 21.31 7.65
C MET A 29 -17.97 20.18 6.82
N ALA A 30 -17.48 19.11 7.45
CA ALA A 30 -16.94 17.94 6.74
C ALA A 30 -18.03 16.99 6.22
N GLN A 31 -19.26 17.06 6.74
CA GLN A 31 -20.35 16.16 6.36
C GLN A 31 -21.24 16.68 5.22
N ASN A 32 -21.16 17.96 4.88
CA ASN A 32 -21.93 18.58 3.79
C ASN A 32 -21.06 18.98 2.59
N GLY A 33 -19.96 18.25 2.36
CA GLY A 33 -19.28 18.28 1.06
C GLY A 33 -20.19 17.65 0.01
N SER A 34 -20.50 18.37 -1.05
CA SER A 34 -21.07 17.91 -2.33
C SER A 34 -21.09 16.38 -2.44
N HIS A 35 -22.28 15.77 -2.51
CA HIS A 35 -22.52 14.32 -2.61
C HIS A 35 -21.39 13.62 -3.39
N THR A 36 -20.38 13.15 -2.66
CA THR A 36 -19.25 12.48 -3.30
C THR A 36 -19.86 11.23 -3.92
N LYS A 37 -19.71 11.08 -5.24
CA LYS A 37 -20.24 9.93 -5.97
C LYS A 37 -19.79 8.67 -5.24
N LYS A 38 -20.74 7.97 -4.61
CA LYS A 38 -20.45 6.74 -3.87
C LYS A 38 -19.96 5.71 -4.89
N PHE A 39 -18.84 5.06 -4.58
CA PHE A 39 -18.36 3.97 -5.43
C PHE A 39 -19.22 2.71 -5.29
N LEU A 40 -19.83 2.50 -4.12
CA LEU A 40 -20.83 1.46 -3.91
C LEU A 40 -22.21 1.93 -4.37
N THR A 41 -22.87 1.14 -5.20
CA THR A 41 -24.22 1.41 -5.70
C THR A 41 -25.32 0.89 -4.78
N LYS A 42 -25.00 -0.04 -3.88
CA LYS A 42 -25.89 -0.64 -2.87
C LYS A 42 -25.11 -0.91 -1.58
N PRO A 43 -25.78 -1.01 -0.41
CA PRO A 43 -25.12 -1.43 0.83
C PRO A 43 -24.30 -2.71 0.64
N LEU A 44 -23.16 -2.79 1.32
CA LEU A 44 -22.33 -3.97 1.38
C LEU A 44 -22.53 -4.63 2.75
N LEU A 45 -23.09 -5.84 2.76
CA LEU A 45 -23.40 -6.56 4.00
C LEU A 45 -22.22 -7.47 4.36
N ILE A 46 -21.47 -7.06 5.38
CA ILE A 46 -20.26 -7.72 5.87
C ILE A 46 -20.58 -8.40 7.20
N GLU A 47 -20.25 -9.69 7.31
CA GLU A 47 -20.33 -10.48 8.53
C GLU A 47 -19.17 -10.12 9.47
N ASP A 48 -17.96 -10.08 8.92
CA ASP A 48 -16.74 -9.79 9.65
C ASP A 48 -15.74 -9.07 8.76
N GLN A 49 -14.93 -8.20 9.36
CA GLN A 49 -13.84 -7.51 8.68
C GLN A 49 -12.74 -7.14 9.67
N GLY A 50 -11.51 -7.08 9.16
CA GLY A 50 -10.38 -6.68 9.96
C GLY A 50 -9.09 -6.72 9.16
N SER A 51 -7.99 -6.71 9.89
CA SER A 51 -6.67 -6.82 9.32
C SER A 51 -5.71 -7.53 10.27
N PHE A 52 -4.68 -8.13 9.67
CA PHE A 52 -3.59 -8.78 10.38
C PHE A 52 -2.33 -8.75 9.50
N PHE A 53 -1.20 -9.16 10.07
CA PHE A 53 0.04 -9.38 9.33
C PHE A 53 0.35 -10.87 9.28
N ILE A 54 0.95 -11.31 8.17
CA ILE A 54 1.50 -12.66 8.04
C ILE A 54 2.99 -12.61 7.70
N GLY A 55 3.69 -13.69 8.07
CA GLY A 55 5.13 -13.78 7.87
C GLY A 55 5.89 -12.78 8.74
N GLY A 56 6.96 -12.23 8.17
CA GLY A 56 7.92 -11.43 8.92
C GLY A 56 9.00 -12.28 9.56
N VAL A 57 10.21 -11.73 9.62
CA VAL A 57 11.37 -12.33 10.27
C VAL A 57 11.98 -11.32 11.24
N PRO A 58 12.41 -11.76 12.44
CA PRO A 58 13.16 -10.91 13.33
C PRO A 58 14.54 -10.61 12.72
N LYS A 59 14.92 -9.34 12.70
CA LYS A 59 16.27 -8.88 12.36
C LYS A 59 16.87 -8.19 13.58
N VAL A 60 18.05 -8.65 13.98
CA VAL A 60 18.85 -7.98 15.00
C VAL A 60 19.75 -6.95 14.32
N THR A 61 19.74 -5.71 14.79
CA THR A 61 20.49 -4.60 14.20
C THR A 61 20.88 -3.55 15.24
N ASN A 62 22.06 -2.93 15.05
CA ASN A 62 22.48 -1.75 15.83
C ASN A 62 21.86 -0.45 15.28
N TYR A 63 21.08 -0.53 14.20
CA TYR A 63 20.60 0.61 13.41
C TYR A 63 19.06 0.68 13.34
N ALA A 64 18.37 0.13 14.35
CA ALA A 64 16.91 0.16 14.44
C ALA A 64 16.36 1.60 14.50
N THR A 65 17.12 2.53 15.06
CA THR A 65 16.80 3.97 15.10
C THR A 65 17.88 4.77 14.40
N VAL A 66 17.56 6.01 14.02
CA VAL A 66 18.52 6.95 13.44
C VAL A 66 19.72 7.13 14.39
N PRO A 67 20.96 6.81 13.97
CA PRO A 67 22.14 7.02 14.79
C PRO A 67 22.39 8.53 15.01
N PRO A 68 22.87 8.97 16.19
CA PRO A 68 23.20 10.37 16.43
C PRO A 68 24.20 10.89 15.39
N ALA A 69 24.06 12.16 15.00
CA ALA A 69 24.86 12.78 13.94
C ALA A 69 26.39 12.68 14.18
N ASN A 70 26.82 12.65 15.45
CA ASN A 70 28.23 12.65 15.86
C ASN A 70 28.71 11.32 16.47
N ALA A 71 27.93 10.24 16.34
CA ALA A 71 28.31 8.94 16.87
C ALA A 71 29.01 8.11 15.79
N ALA A 72 30.32 7.88 15.95
CA ALA A 72 31.11 7.03 15.05
C ALA A 72 30.67 5.55 15.10
N ASN A 73 30.00 5.14 16.18
CA ASN A 73 29.40 3.83 16.33
C ASN A 73 27.93 3.97 16.73
N PRO A 74 27.03 3.09 16.24
CA PRO A 74 25.64 3.07 16.68
C PRO A 74 25.58 2.63 18.15
N ALA A 75 24.40 2.71 18.74
CA ALA A 75 24.16 2.23 20.10
C ALA A 75 24.84 0.87 20.32
N ASN A 76 25.64 0.73 21.39
CA ASN A 76 26.34 -0.51 21.76
C ASN A 76 25.38 -1.67 22.15
N THR A 77 24.09 -1.52 21.87
CA THR A 77 23.05 -2.48 22.21
C THR A 77 22.23 -2.80 20.96
N PRO A 78 22.37 -4.01 20.40
CA PRO A 78 21.56 -4.44 19.28
C PRO A 78 20.09 -4.47 19.68
N ASN A 79 19.22 -4.07 18.76
CA ASN A 79 17.77 -4.14 18.90
C ASN A 79 17.19 -5.12 17.90
N GLN A 80 16.03 -5.71 18.23
CA GLN A 80 15.28 -6.55 17.31
C GLN A 80 14.17 -5.74 16.65
N ILE A 81 14.12 -5.79 15.31
CA ILE A 81 13.01 -5.28 14.49
C ILE A 81 12.38 -6.43 13.69
N THR A 82 11.14 -6.27 13.21
CA THR A 82 10.47 -7.24 12.33
C THR A 82 10.41 -6.69 10.92
N ILE A 83 10.91 -7.47 9.95
CA ILE A 83 10.93 -7.11 8.53
C ILE A 83 10.30 -8.21 7.67
N GLY A 84 9.85 -7.87 6.47
CA GLY A 84 9.34 -8.86 5.49
C GLY A 84 7.94 -9.39 5.79
N GLN A 85 7.20 -8.76 6.70
CA GLN A 85 5.79 -9.04 6.97
C GLN A 85 4.90 -8.54 5.82
N MET A 86 3.77 -9.21 5.62
CA MET A 86 2.74 -8.83 4.66
C MET A 86 1.45 -8.45 5.39
N TYR A 87 0.98 -7.22 5.20
CA TYR A 87 -0.31 -6.73 5.66
C TYR A 87 -1.42 -7.41 4.86
N VAL A 88 -2.47 -7.80 5.56
CA VAL A 88 -3.68 -8.41 5.00
C VAL A 88 -4.90 -7.70 5.58
N GLN A 89 -5.78 -7.21 4.70
CA GLN A 89 -7.11 -6.75 5.07
C GLN A 89 -8.14 -7.75 4.55
N PHE A 90 -9.08 -8.17 5.39
CA PHE A 90 -10.09 -9.14 5.00
C PHE A 90 -11.52 -8.60 5.15
N GLN A 91 -12.41 -9.10 4.31
CA GLN A 91 -13.86 -8.90 4.42
C GLN A 91 -14.60 -10.20 4.13
N ILE A 92 -15.50 -10.57 5.05
CA ILE A 92 -16.32 -11.77 4.98
C ILE A 92 -17.78 -11.36 4.74
N PRO A 93 -18.44 -11.83 3.66
CA PRO A 93 -19.84 -11.46 3.41
C PRO A 93 -20.81 -12.26 4.27
N VAL A 94 -21.93 -11.62 4.66
CA VAL A 94 -23.03 -12.28 5.40
C VAL A 94 -23.59 -13.49 4.66
N ARG A 95 -23.66 -13.42 3.32
CA ARG A 95 -24.16 -14.52 2.47
C ARG A 95 -23.02 -15.07 1.64
N LYS A 96 -22.36 -16.11 2.16
CA LYS A 96 -21.26 -16.81 1.48
C LYS A 96 -21.78 -17.69 0.34
N LYS A 97 -21.15 -17.64 -0.82
CA LYS A 97 -21.42 -18.54 -1.94
C LYS A 97 -20.94 -19.95 -1.57
N PRO A 98 -21.80 -20.98 -1.62
CA PRO A 98 -21.41 -22.34 -1.22
C PRO A 98 -20.22 -22.85 -2.03
N ARG A 99 -19.30 -23.57 -1.37
CA ARG A 99 -18.12 -24.23 -1.99
C ARG A 99 -17.24 -23.29 -2.83
N THR A 100 -17.24 -22.00 -2.52
CA THR A 100 -16.39 -21.01 -3.22
C THR A 100 -15.23 -20.62 -2.31
N PRO A 101 -13.97 -20.80 -2.73
CA PRO A 101 -12.82 -20.41 -1.92
C PRO A 101 -12.72 -18.88 -1.81
N PRO A 102 -12.05 -18.36 -0.77
CA PRO A 102 -11.76 -16.93 -0.68
C PRO A 102 -10.83 -16.49 -1.81
N VAL A 103 -10.85 -15.18 -2.11
CA VAL A 103 -9.94 -14.58 -3.09
C VAL A 103 -8.89 -13.75 -2.38
N ILE A 104 -7.63 -14.11 -2.60
CA ILE A 104 -6.46 -13.34 -2.18
C ILE A 104 -6.08 -12.43 -3.35
N MET A 105 -6.14 -11.12 -3.13
CA MET A 105 -5.86 -10.11 -4.15
C MET A 105 -4.49 -9.49 -3.87
N VAL A 106 -3.58 -9.67 -4.83
CA VAL A 106 -2.19 -9.20 -4.76
C VAL A 106 -2.00 -8.11 -5.80
N HIS A 107 -1.65 -6.90 -5.37
CA HIS A 107 -1.36 -5.79 -6.28
C HIS A 107 -0.08 -6.03 -7.09
N GLY A 108 0.09 -5.33 -8.21
CA GLY A 108 1.29 -5.39 -9.04
C GLY A 108 2.40 -4.40 -8.61
N SER A 109 3.38 -4.23 -9.50
CA SER A 109 4.45 -3.22 -9.31
C SER A 109 3.87 -1.81 -9.15
N THR A 110 4.58 -0.96 -8.43
CA THR A 110 4.30 0.47 -8.17
C THR A 110 2.94 0.82 -7.56
N HIS A 111 2.15 -0.17 -7.13
CA HIS A 111 0.86 -0.02 -6.48
C HIS A 111 0.87 -0.54 -5.04
N THR A 112 -0.29 -0.42 -4.38
CA THR A 112 -0.68 -1.01 -3.11
C THR A 112 -2.06 -1.67 -3.27
N ALA A 113 -2.62 -2.24 -2.20
CA ALA A 113 -4.00 -2.72 -2.10
C ALA A 113 -5.05 -1.75 -2.67
N ALA A 114 -4.78 -0.44 -2.65
CA ALA A 114 -5.69 0.60 -3.12
C ALA A 114 -6.19 0.39 -4.56
N CYS A 115 -5.38 -0.22 -5.43
CA CYS A 115 -5.79 -0.48 -6.83
C CYS A 115 -6.92 -1.53 -6.96
N LEU A 116 -7.29 -2.21 -5.86
CA LEU A 116 -8.30 -3.25 -5.82
C LEU A 116 -9.57 -2.80 -5.08
N GLU A 117 -9.52 -1.66 -4.38
CA GLU A 117 -10.60 -1.17 -3.50
C GLU A 117 -11.66 -0.40 -4.29
N SER A 118 -11.27 0.70 -4.93
CA SER A 118 -12.11 1.54 -5.79
C SER A 118 -11.36 1.88 -7.07
N THR A 119 -12.08 2.04 -8.18
CA THR A 119 -11.43 2.52 -9.41
C THR A 119 -11.10 4.01 -9.29
N PRO A 120 -10.08 4.52 -10.01
CA PRO A 120 -9.72 5.94 -9.97
C PRO A 120 -10.85 6.90 -10.34
N ASP A 121 -11.80 6.46 -11.18
CA ASP A 121 -13.00 7.22 -11.57
C ASP A 121 -14.19 7.06 -10.59
N GLY A 122 -13.96 6.44 -9.43
CA GLY A 122 -14.91 6.33 -8.33
C GLY A 122 -16.00 5.28 -8.54
N ARG A 123 -15.73 4.20 -9.28
CA ARG A 123 -16.60 3.01 -9.34
C ARG A 123 -16.12 1.95 -8.34
N GLU A 124 -16.99 0.97 -8.09
CA GLU A 124 -16.69 -0.22 -7.30
C GLU A 124 -15.46 -0.96 -7.86
N GLY A 125 -14.47 -1.21 -7.01
CA GLY A 125 -13.32 -2.05 -7.33
C GLY A 125 -13.60 -3.53 -7.11
N TRP A 126 -12.60 -4.37 -7.35
CA TRP A 126 -12.76 -5.82 -7.25
C TRP A 126 -13.00 -6.31 -5.82
N ALA A 127 -12.33 -5.74 -4.82
CA ALA A 127 -12.49 -6.16 -3.43
C ALA A 127 -13.96 -6.10 -2.95
N PRO A 128 -14.66 -4.95 -3.02
CA PRO A 128 -16.09 -4.89 -2.67
C PRO A 128 -17.00 -5.66 -3.63
N TYR A 129 -16.64 -5.78 -4.92
CA TYR A 129 -17.40 -6.56 -5.89
C TYR A 129 -17.46 -8.05 -5.52
N PHE A 130 -16.34 -8.65 -5.11
CA PHE A 130 -16.30 -10.06 -4.70
C PHE A 130 -17.09 -10.30 -3.41
N VAL A 131 -16.96 -9.41 -2.42
CA VAL A 131 -17.74 -9.47 -1.17
C VAL A 131 -19.24 -9.41 -1.48
N ARG A 132 -19.66 -8.49 -2.36
CA ARG A 132 -21.06 -8.38 -2.80
C ARG A 132 -21.58 -9.66 -3.46
N ASN A 133 -20.71 -10.41 -4.12
CA ASN A 133 -21.01 -11.69 -4.76
C ASN A 133 -20.85 -12.91 -3.83
N GLY A 134 -20.74 -12.67 -2.51
CA GLY A 134 -20.68 -13.73 -1.51
C GLY A 134 -19.32 -14.43 -1.42
N ILE A 135 -18.25 -13.78 -1.87
CA ILE A 135 -16.89 -14.33 -1.83
C ILE A 135 -16.05 -13.53 -0.85
N SER A 136 -15.51 -14.20 0.18
CA SER A 136 -14.56 -13.59 1.11
C SER A 136 -13.31 -13.09 0.39
N THR A 137 -12.84 -11.90 0.76
CA THR A 137 -11.66 -11.29 0.15
C THR A 137 -10.56 -11.05 1.16
N TYR A 138 -9.32 -11.19 0.70
CA TYR A 138 -8.10 -10.86 1.43
C TYR A 138 -7.22 -9.99 0.52
N VAL A 139 -7.16 -8.70 0.80
CA VAL A 139 -6.39 -7.74 0.00
C VAL A 139 -5.08 -7.48 0.73
N VAL A 140 -3.96 -7.65 0.03
CA VAL A 140 -2.63 -7.57 0.64
C VAL A 140 -1.85 -6.36 0.15
N ASP A 141 -0.99 -5.83 1.02
CA ASP A 141 0.16 -5.03 0.59
C ASP A 141 1.39 -5.91 0.64
N GLN A 142 2.07 -6.14 -0.49
CA GLN A 142 3.27 -6.99 -0.56
C GLN A 142 4.35 -6.52 0.45
N ALA A 143 5.20 -7.44 0.92
CA ALA A 143 6.31 -7.11 1.81
C ALA A 143 7.17 -5.94 1.25
N GLY A 144 7.46 -4.94 2.09
CA GLY A 144 8.19 -3.74 1.67
C GLY A 144 7.36 -2.71 0.89
N ARG A 145 6.03 -2.80 0.90
CA ARG A 145 5.11 -1.85 0.25
C ARG A 145 3.97 -1.43 1.17
N GLY A 146 3.57 -0.16 1.09
CA GLY A 146 2.33 0.32 1.73
C GLY A 146 2.36 0.09 3.24
N ARG A 147 1.36 -0.62 3.76
CA ARG A 147 1.23 -0.98 5.19
C ARG A 147 2.21 -2.07 5.63
N SER A 148 2.86 -2.74 4.68
CA SER A 148 3.96 -3.67 4.90
C SER A 148 5.30 -2.93 4.82
N GLY A 149 5.78 -2.42 5.94
CA GLY A 149 7.03 -1.63 5.99
C GLY A 149 8.23 -2.31 5.34
N PHE A 150 9.17 -1.50 4.83
CA PHE A 150 10.47 -1.94 4.35
C PHE A 150 11.52 -1.87 5.49
N ASP A 151 12.71 -2.42 5.27
CA ASP A 151 13.81 -2.39 6.25
C ASP A 151 14.58 -1.05 6.21
N GLU A 152 14.23 -0.15 7.12
CA GLU A 152 14.85 1.18 7.25
C GLU A 152 16.26 1.12 7.86
N SER A 153 16.59 0.05 8.61
CA SER A 153 17.87 -0.05 9.31
C SER A 153 19.06 -0.12 8.35
N VAL A 154 18.85 -0.60 7.12
CA VAL A 154 19.87 -0.61 6.07
C VAL A 154 20.28 0.81 5.67
N ILE A 155 19.32 1.74 5.62
CA ILE A 155 19.56 3.15 5.28
C ILE A 155 20.30 3.84 6.42
N HIS A 156 19.88 3.59 7.67
CA HIS A 156 20.56 4.12 8.85
C HIS A 156 22.02 3.68 8.93
N GLU A 157 22.28 2.41 8.61
CA GLU A 157 23.62 1.84 8.59
C GLU A 157 24.49 2.43 7.48
N ALA A 158 23.97 2.50 6.26
CA ALA A 158 24.65 3.16 5.14
C ALA A 158 25.02 4.61 5.48
N ALA A 159 24.07 5.36 6.04
CA ALA A 159 24.29 6.76 6.40
C ALA A 159 25.31 6.93 7.53
N ALA A 160 25.35 6.01 8.50
CA ALA A 160 26.35 6.02 9.57
C ALA A 160 27.76 5.78 9.04
N MET A 161 27.92 4.77 8.16
CA MET A 161 29.21 4.47 7.50
C MET A 161 29.75 5.67 6.73
N ILE A 162 28.89 6.35 5.95
CA ILE A 162 29.28 7.55 5.21
C ILE A 162 29.74 8.65 6.17
N ARG A 163 29.00 8.90 7.25
CA ARG A 163 29.36 9.95 8.23
C ARG A 163 30.66 9.63 9.00
N SER A 164 30.99 8.36 9.20
CA SER A 164 32.25 7.96 9.85
C SER A 164 33.45 7.89 8.91
N GLY A 165 33.27 8.22 7.62
CA GLY A 165 34.32 8.23 6.61
C GLY A 165 34.45 6.96 5.77
N ASP A 166 33.65 5.92 6.04
CA ASP A 166 33.57 4.71 5.20
C ASP A 166 32.56 4.90 4.07
N VAL A 167 32.90 5.83 3.16
CA VAL A 167 32.03 6.23 2.05
C VAL A 167 31.80 5.06 1.08
N GLY A 168 32.82 4.23 0.85
CA GLY A 168 32.76 3.11 -0.09
C GLY A 168 31.72 2.07 0.31
N ASN A 169 31.84 1.51 1.53
CA ASN A 169 30.89 0.52 2.02
C ASN A 169 29.52 1.14 2.28
N GLY A 170 29.49 2.37 2.81
CA GLY A 170 28.23 3.08 3.06
C GLY A 170 27.42 3.29 1.78
N THR A 171 28.06 3.75 0.69
CA THR A 171 27.39 3.97 -0.60
C THR A 171 26.92 2.66 -1.22
N ALA A 172 27.74 1.59 -1.15
CA ALA A 172 27.37 0.27 -1.65
C ALA A 172 26.16 -0.35 -0.93
N ARG A 173 25.84 0.16 0.27
CA ARG A 173 24.74 -0.33 1.12
C ARG A 173 23.45 0.45 0.97
N ILE A 174 23.46 1.59 0.28
CA ILE A 174 22.26 2.34 -0.04
C ILE A 174 21.42 1.50 -1.02
N PRO A 175 20.17 1.12 -0.67
CA PRO A 175 19.33 0.35 -1.58
C PRO A 175 18.91 1.22 -2.77
N SER A 176 18.84 0.60 -3.95
CA SER A 176 18.26 1.25 -5.13
C SER A 176 16.74 1.37 -4.98
N PHE A 177 16.22 2.58 -5.14
CA PHE A 177 14.77 2.83 -5.17
C PHE A 177 14.28 2.98 -6.61
N GLY A 178 13.52 1.99 -7.08
CA GLY A 178 12.88 2.04 -8.39
C GLY A 178 11.49 2.67 -8.32
N ARG A 179 11.24 3.69 -9.14
CA ARG A 179 9.89 4.21 -9.42
C ARG A 179 9.70 4.24 -10.93
N ILE A 180 8.60 3.68 -11.42
CA ILE A 180 8.23 3.89 -12.81
C ILE A 180 7.68 5.31 -12.98
N THR A 181 8.12 6.00 -14.03
CA THR A 181 7.57 7.29 -14.41
C THR A 181 6.23 7.09 -15.10
N ASP A 182 5.37 8.11 -15.12
CA ASP A 182 4.10 8.03 -15.84
C ASP A 182 4.38 7.75 -17.32
N ASN A 183 5.31 8.48 -17.95
CA ASN A 183 5.77 8.19 -19.31
C ASN A 183 6.10 6.71 -19.50
N GLY A 184 6.96 6.14 -18.64
CA GLY A 184 7.37 4.76 -18.72
C GLY A 184 6.22 3.78 -18.50
N ALA A 185 5.27 4.08 -17.61
CA ALA A 185 4.10 3.25 -17.39
C ALA A 185 3.19 3.22 -18.62
N TRP A 186 2.88 4.39 -19.16
CA TRP A 186 2.02 4.52 -20.34
C TRP A 186 2.62 3.82 -21.55
N THR A 187 3.93 3.95 -21.78
CA THR A 187 4.59 3.38 -22.96
C THR A 187 5.05 1.93 -22.81
N ALA A 188 5.22 1.43 -21.59
CA ALA A 188 5.63 0.02 -21.39
C ALA A 188 4.47 -0.96 -21.60
N TRP A 189 3.22 -0.53 -21.40
CA TRP A 189 2.08 -1.45 -21.36
C TRP A 189 0.87 -1.02 -22.18
N PHE A 190 0.69 0.28 -22.43
CA PHE A 190 -0.60 0.77 -22.95
C PHE A 190 -0.54 1.30 -24.37
N GLY A 191 0.60 1.80 -24.86
CA GLY A 191 0.70 2.33 -26.22
C GLY A 191 1.93 3.20 -26.48
N HIS A 192 1.82 4.08 -27.46
CA HIS A 192 2.88 5.01 -27.87
C HIS A 192 2.47 6.46 -27.64
N LEU A 193 3.39 7.28 -27.15
CA LEU A 193 3.19 8.72 -27.02
C LEU A 193 3.60 9.41 -28.32
N MET A 194 2.66 10.15 -28.92
CA MET A 194 2.83 10.79 -30.21
C MET A 194 2.74 12.32 -30.13
N PRO A 195 3.55 13.06 -30.93
CA PRO A 195 4.61 12.55 -31.82
C PRO A 195 5.79 11.94 -31.05
N GLU A 196 6.68 11.23 -31.75
CA GLU A 196 7.88 10.65 -31.14
C GLU A 196 8.69 11.70 -30.35
N GLY A 197 9.21 11.30 -29.19
CA GLY A 197 9.89 12.20 -28.26
C GLY A 197 8.95 13.01 -27.35
N SER A 198 7.63 12.84 -27.47
CA SER A 198 6.66 13.44 -26.55
C SER A 198 6.58 12.72 -25.20
N THR A 199 5.93 13.39 -24.24
CA THR A 199 5.67 12.88 -22.88
C THR A 199 4.17 12.84 -22.63
N VAL A 200 3.74 12.28 -21.50
CA VAL A 200 2.31 12.35 -21.08
C VAL A 200 1.80 13.78 -20.92
N LEU A 201 2.70 14.77 -20.80
CA LEU A 201 2.35 16.18 -20.66
C LEU A 201 2.24 16.92 -22.00
N THR A 202 2.90 16.42 -23.04
CA THR A 202 3.08 17.14 -24.32
C THR A 202 2.54 16.38 -25.53
N GLY A 203 2.34 15.07 -25.38
CA GLY A 203 1.88 14.19 -26.43
C GLY A 203 0.46 13.69 -26.21
N LYS A 204 0.03 12.88 -27.16
CA LYS A 204 -1.19 12.08 -27.06
C LYS A 204 -0.81 10.61 -27.07
N LEU A 205 -1.37 9.85 -26.15
CA LEU A 205 -1.26 8.40 -26.20
C LEU A 205 -2.11 7.86 -27.35
N ILE A 206 -1.50 7.07 -28.22
CA ILE A 206 -2.18 6.11 -29.09
C ILE A 206 -2.04 4.75 -28.42
N ARG A 207 -3.15 4.12 -28.05
CA ARG A 207 -3.10 2.82 -27.35
C ARG A 207 -2.73 1.72 -28.32
N HIS A 208 -2.17 0.64 -27.78
CA HIS A 208 -1.90 -0.55 -28.58
C HIS A 208 -3.17 -1.03 -29.31
N GLY A 209 -3.07 -1.18 -30.63
CA GLY A 209 -4.18 -1.60 -31.51
C GLY A 209 -5.19 -0.52 -31.91
N ASP A 210 -5.08 0.73 -31.42
CA ASP A 210 -5.88 1.85 -31.94
C ASP A 210 -5.37 2.28 -33.34
N PRO A 211 -6.21 2.92 -34.18
CA PRO A 211 -5.76 3.44 -35.47
C PRO A 211 -4.59 4.43 -35.33
N GLY A 212 -3.51 4.17 -36.07
CA GLY A 212 -2.28 4.97 -36.01
C GLY A 212 -1.29 4.55 -34.93
N ASP A 213 -1.55 3.44 -34.23
CA ASP A 213 -0.56 2.79 -33.37
C ASP A 213 0.63 2.37 -34.24
N PRO A 214 1.85 2.89 -33.96
CA PRO A 214 3.06 2.39 -34.59
C PRO A 214 3.12 0.86 -34.44
N PRO A 215 3.57 0.12 -35.46
CA PRO A 215 3.74 -1.32 -35.30
C PRO A 215 4.61 -1.55 -34.06
N SER A 216 4.05 -2.25 -33.06
CA SER A 216 4.87 -2.85 -32.01
C SER A 216 5.98 -3.63 -32.70
N ASP A 217 7.16 -3.71 -32.11
CA ASP A 217 8.10 -4.67 -32.64
C ASP A 217 7.41 -6.05 -32.60
N ASP A 218 7.08 -6.58 -33.78
CA ASP A 218 6.48 -7.90 -33.91
C ASP A 218 7.49 -8.96 -33.43
N ALA A 219 8.76 -8.61 -33.23
CA ALA A 219 9.78 -9.51 -32.75
C ALA A 219 9.53 -9.98 -31.30
N ASN A 220 8.91 -9.16 -30.43
CA ASN A 220 8.68 -9.43 -29.01
C ASN A 220 7.23 -9.84 -28.69
N HIS A 221 6.27 -9.59 -29.59
CA HIS A 221 4.85 -9.86 -29.35
C HIS A 221 4.12 -10.65 -30.45
N LYS A 222 4.84 -11.20 -31.44
CA LYS A 222 4.30 -12.11 -32.49
C LYS A 222 3.54 -13.32 -31.96
N ASP A 223 3.88 -13.78 -30.77
CA ASP A 223 3.30 -14.97 -30.18
C ASP A 223 2.06 -14.56 -29.41
N THR A 224 0.94 -14.45 -30.15
CA THR A 224 -0.44 -14.35 -29.65
C THR A 224 -0.59 -14.85 -28.22
N TYR A 225 -0.47 -13.94 -27.25
CA TYR A 225 -0.46 -14.27 -25.83
C TYR A 225 -1.90 -14.44 -25.34
N PHE A 226 -2.57 -15.48 -25.83
CA PHE A 226 -3.73 -16.00 -25.13
C PHE A 226 -3.22 -16.67 -23.85
N PRO A 227 -3.90 -16.52 -22.70
CA PRO A 227 -3.56 -17.33 -21.53
C PRO A 227 -3.52 -18.81 -21.96
N ALA A 228 -2.36 -19.44 -21.82
CA ALA A 228 -2.07 -20.76 -22.40
C ALA A 228 -2.85 -21.93 -21.78
N TYR A 229 -3.86 -21.66 -20.93
CA TYR A 229 -4.59 -22.67 -20.21
C TYR A 229 -6.05 -22.28 -20.02
N PRO A 230 -7.00 -23.24 -20.00
CA PRO A 230 -8.29 -22.98 -19.42
C PRO A 230 -8.09 -22.63 -17.94
N LEU A 231 -8.77 -21.59 -17.45
CA LEU A 231 -8.75 -21.12 -16.04
C LEU A 231 -9.15 -22.19 -15.00
N ALA A 232 -9.45 -23.42 -15.44
CA ALA A 232 -9.83 -24.57 -14.63
C ALA A 232 -8.69 -25.61 -14.44
N ALA A 233 -7.51 -25.42 -15.05
CA ALA A 233 -6.40 -26.35 -14.89
C ALA A 233 -5.66 -26.14 -13.56
N VAL A 234 -5.85 -27.04 -12.60
CA VAL A 234 -5.11 -27.08 -11.33
C VAL A 234 -3.81 -27.89 -11.54
N ASP A 235 -2.63 -27.29 -11.33
CA ASP A 235 -1.36 -28.03 -11.28
C ASP A 235 -1.24 -28.75 -9.94
N THR A 236 -1.34 -30.07 -9.97
CA THR A 236 -1.30 -30.94 -8.78
C THR A 236 0.07 -31.01 -8.10
N ARG A 237 1.12 -30.44 -8.71
CA ARG A 237 2.47 -30.33 -8.12
C ARG A 237 2.64 -29.05 -7.30
N ILE A 238 1.74 -28.07 -7.47
CA ILE A 238 1.70 -26.88 -6.62
C ILE A 238 1.04 -27.29 -5.30
N VAL A 239 1.87 -27.78 -4.38
CA VAL A 239 1.43 -28.04 -3.00
C VAL A 239 1.19 -26.68 -2.36
N ALA A 240 -0.06 -26.32 -2.11
CA ALA A 240 -0.37 -25.21 -1.23
C ALA A 240 0.33 -25.49 0.11
N ARG A 241 1.05 -24.50 0.66
CA ARG A 241 1.61 -24.63 2.02
C ARG A 241 0.44 -24.71 2.99
N GLU A 242 0.08 -25.92 3.40
CA GLU A 242 -0.81 -26.14 4.54
C GLU A 242 -0.21 -25.39 5.75
N GLY A 243 -1.01 -24.51 6.36
CA GLY A 243 -0.61 -23.70 7.52
C GLY A 243 -0.23 -22.24 7.25
N ALA A 244 -0.24 -21.75 6.00
CA ALA A 244 0.03 -20.33 5.69
C ALA A 244 -1.17 -19.38 5.94
N ILE A 245 -2.34 -19.94 6.27
CA ILE A 245 -3.56 -19.19 6.58
C ILE A 245 -4.25 -19.95 7.71
N ALA A 246 -3.91 -19.53 8.94
CA ALA A 246 -4.52 -19.76 10.26
C ALA A 246 -5.24 -21.10 10.55
N GLN A 247 -4.89 -21.71 11.69
CA GLN A 247 -5.80 -22.59 12.44
C GLN A 247 -6.95 -21.78 13.07
#